data_AF-A0A9P9TYT4-F1
#
_entry.id   AF-A0A9P9TYT4-F1
#
_cell.length_a   1.000
_cell.length_b   1.000
_cell.length_c   1.000
_cell.angle_alpha   90.00
_cell.angle_beta   90.00
_cell.angle_gamma   90.00
#
_symmetry.space_group_name_H-M   'P 1'
#
loop_
_entity.id
_entity.type
_entity.pdbx_description
1 polymer ?
#
loop_
_entity_poly.entity_id
_entity_poly.type
_entity_poly.pdbx_seq_one_letter_code
_entity_poly.pdbx_strand_id
1 'polypeptide(L)'
;MTLPAFLDRLLCHFSSNKANTTEKKQQTVPVSSNSSSTTNTSTIKATPAAAKMPGVTAPSGTSKYDQIPGPLGSQSSKLDGKVALVTGAGRGIGRDMALELARRGARVIVNYATSDISANDVVQAIKKFGGDAVAIKANVSDVSQIEKLFREGKERFGRLDIVCSNSGVVSFGHVKDVTPEEYDRVFNINTRGQFFVAREAYKNLEVGGRLILMGSITGQAKGVPKHAVYSASKGAIETFVRCMAIDFGDKKITVNAVAPGGIKTDMYHAVCREYIPDGDKLDNEGVDEYAAGWSPLHRVGLPIDIARVVCFLASQDGEWINGKVLGVDGGACM
;
A
#
# COMPACT_ATOMS: atom_id res chain seq x y z
N MET A 1 -25.68 -0.08 47.09
CA MET A 1 -24.56 -1.04 47.20
C MET A 1 -23.27 -0.28 46.93
N THR A 2 -22.37 -0.27 47.90
CA THR A 2 -21.13 0.50 47.91
C THR A 2 -20.04 -0.19 47.08
N LEU A 3 -19.08 0.62 46.65
CA LEU A 3 -17.98 0.37 45.72
C LEU A 3 -16.89 -0.70 46.09
N PRO A 4 -16.90 -1.48 47.19
CA PRO A 4 -15.86 -2.51 47.40
C PRO A 4 -16.13 -3.88 46.76
N ALA A 5 -17.32 -4.17 46.23
CA ALA A 5 -17.69 -5.55 45.83
C ALA A 5 -17.15 -6.03 44.46
N PHE A 6 -16.41 -5.19 43.72
CA PHE A 6 -15.92 -5.51 42.38
C PHE A 6 -14.47 -6.04 42.37
N LEU A 7 -13.69 -5.80 43.43
CA LEU A 7 -12.29 -6.22 43.49
C LEU A 7 -12.10 -7.70 43.93
N ASP A 8 -13.04 -8.28 44.67
CA ASP A 8 -12.92 -9.67 45.16
C ASP A 8 -13.24 -10.73 44.09
N ARG A 9 -13.83 -10.36 42.95
CA ARG A 9 -14.12 -11.30 41.85
C ARG A 9 -12.97 -11.49 40.86
N LEU A 10 -11.95 -10.61 40.87
CA LEU A 10 -10.78 -10.77 39.99
C LEU A 10 -9.68 -11.67 40.58
N LEU A 11 -9.64 -11.84 41.91
CA LEU A 11 -8.60 -12.64 42.57
C LEU A 11 -8.95 -14.14 42.70
N CYS A 12 -10.22 -14.52 42.49
CA CYS A 12 -10.67 -15.91 42.52
C CYS A 12 -10.50 -16.68 41.19
N HIS A 13 -10.00 -16.06 40.12
CA HIS A 13 -9.76 -16.74 38.83
C HIS A 13 -8.29 -17.11 38.54
N PHE A 14 -7.36 -16.76 39.43
CA PHE A 14 -5.93 -17.10 39.27
C PHE A 14 -5.42 -18.18 40.23
N SER A 15 -6.30 -18.85 40.99
CA SER A 15 -5.91 -19.90 41.94
C SER A 15 -6.47 -21.30 41.62
N SER A 16 -6.49 -21.68 40.34
CA SER A 16 -6.73 -23.07 39.92
C SER A 16 -5.81 -23.48 38.77
N ASN A 17 -4.51 -23.61 39.06
CA ASN A 17 -3.61 -24.46 38.27
C ASN A 17 -2.34 -24.77 39.08
N LYS A 18 -2.49 -25.64 40.08
CA LYS A 18 -1.39 -26.36 40.73
C LYS A 18 -1.86 -27.79 41.01
N ALA A 19 -1.50 -28.72 40.13
CA ALA A 19 -1.18 -30.12 40.44
C ALA A 19 -1.05 -30.93 39.14
N ASN A 20 0.19 -31.17 38.70
CA ASN A 20 0.65 -32.47 38.17
C ASN A 20 2.12 -32.36 37.80
N THR A 21 2.97 -32.46 38.82
CA THR A 21 4.38 -32.82 38.68
C THR A 21 4.47 -34.33 38.50
N THR A 22 4.80 -34.76 37.29
CA THR A 22 5.29 -36.13 37.04
C THR A 22 6.66 -36.01 36.40
N GLU A 23 7.70 -36.31 37.18
CA GLU A 23 9.06 -36.52 36.69
C GLU A 23 9.08 -37.67 35.68
N LYS A 24 9.64 -37.43 34.49
CA LYS A 24 10.24 -38.48 33.65
C LYS A 24 11.25 -37.88 32.67
N LYS A 25 12.52 -37.96 33.08
CA LYS A 25 13.78 -38.11 32.32
C LYS A 25 13.90 -37.39 30.97
N GLN A 26 14.72 -36.34 30.97
CA GLN A 26 15.42 -35.85 29.78
C GLN A 26 16.30 -36.95 29.19
N GLN A 27 16.04 -37.30 27.93
CA GLN A 27 16.93 -38.13 27.12
C GLN A 27 17.76 -37.19 26.23
N THR A 28 19.00 -36.98 26.62
CA THR A 28 20.04 -36.32 25.85
C THR A 28 20.47 -37.21 24.68
N VAL A 29 20.38 -36.70 23.46
CA VAL A 29 20.91 -37.35 22.25
C VAL A 29 22.40 -36.99 22.15
N PRO A 30 23.34 -37.96 22.10
CA PRO A 30 24.76 -37.66 21.97
C PRO A 30 25.13 -37.44 20.50
N VAL A 31 25.84 -36.34 20.24
CA VAL A 31 26.57 -36.09 18.99
C VAL A 31 27.85 -36.93 19.02
N SER A 32 27.96 -37.93 18.15
CA SER A 32 29.19 -38.72 18.00
C SER A 32 30.11 -38.09 16.96
N SER A 33 31.25 -37.61 17.44
CA SER A 33 32.44 -37.33 16.65
C SER A 33 33.19 -38.63 16.40
N ASN A 34 33.33 -39.05 15.14
CA ASN A 34 34.31 -40.07 14.76
C ASN A 34 35.20 -39.54 13.64
N SER A 35 36.42 -39.18 14.05
CA SER A 35 37.61 -39.08 13.22
C SER A 35 38.19 -40.48 13.00
N SER A 36 38.33 -40.91 11.75
CA SER A 36 39.25 -41.99 11.41
C SER A 36 39.86 -41.73 10.04
N SER A 37 41.14 -41.38 10.08
CA SER A 37 42.06 -41.27 8.96
C SER A 37 42.36 -42.65 8.36
N THR A 38 42.16 -42.80 7.06
CA THR A 38 42.83 -43.82 6.26
C THR A 38 43.28 -43.19 4.94
N THR A 39 44.58 -42.99 4.84
CA THR A 39 45.31 -42.60 3.64
C THR A 39 45.30 -43.75 2.65
N ASN A 40 44.75 -43.53 1.45
CA ASN A 40 45.03 -44.37 0.29
C ASN A 40 45.69 -43.53 -0.79
N THR A 41 46.99 -43.73 -0.94
CA THR A 41 47.83 -43.17 -2.01
C THR A 41 47.60 -43.97 -3.30
N SER A 42 46.98 -43.34 -4.30
CA SER A 42 47.10 -43.77 -5.69
C SER A 42 47.54 -42.59 -6.55
N THR A 43 48.77 -42.74 -7.05
CA THR A 43 49.49 -41.99 -8.09
C THR A 43 48.62 -41.27 -9.14
N ILE A 44 48.66 -39.94 -9.14
CA ILE A 44 48.15 -39.09 -10.22
C ILE A 44 49.25 -38.96 -11.29
N LYS A 45 48.96 -39.47 -12.50
CA LYS A 45 49.73 -39.20 -13.72
C LYS A 45 49.45 -37.77 -14.21
N ALA A 46 50.51 -37.12 -14.68
CA ALA A 46 50.51 -35.75 -15.21
C ALA A 46 49.58 -35.54 -16.43
N THR A 47 49.13 -34.29 -16.54
CA THR A 47 48.08 -33.68 -17.37
C THR A 47 48.31 -33.75 -18.89
N PRO A 48 47.31 -33.36 -19.71
CA PRO A 48 47.52 -32.06 -20.36
C PRO A 48 46.28 -31.14 -20.41
N ALA A 49 46.60 -29.84 -20.36
CA ALA A 49 45.85 -28.69 -20.87
C ALA A 49 44.47 -28.39 -20.26
N ALA A 50 44.47 -27.47 -19.29
CA ALA A 50 43.30 -26.64 -19.01
C ALA A 50 42.97 -25.80 -20.26
N ALA A 51 41.81 -26.03 -20.86
CA ALA A 51 41.25 -25.12 -21.85
C ALA A 51 40.99 -23.77 -21.16
N LYS A 52 41.75 -22.73 -21.56
CA LYS A 52 41.44 -21.34 -21.20
C LYS A 52 40.04 -21.03 -21.73
N MET A 53 39.09 -20.82 -20.82
CA MET A 53 37.86 -20.09 -21.12
C MET A 53 38.25 -18.77 -21.80
N PRO A 54 37.70 -18.43 -22.97
CA PRO A 54 38.00 -17.17 -23.63
C PRO A 54 37.64 -16.02 -22.68
N GLY A 55 38.58 -15.07 -22.58
CA GLY A 55 38.50 -13.95 -21.66
C GLY A 55 37.19 -13.19 -21.80
N VAL A 56 36.40 -13.19 -20.74
CA VAL A 56 35.36 -12.19 -20.55
C VAL A 56 36.09 -10.89 -20.25
N THR A 57 36.36 -10.11 -21.30
CA THR A 57 36.65 -8.70 -21.13
C THR A 57 35.45 -8.08 -20.43
N ALA A 58 35.69 -7.41 -19.29
CA ALA A 58 34.67 -6.61 -18.64
C ALA A 58 34.09 -5.65 -19.69
N PRO A 59 32.75 -5.56 -19.85
CA PRO A 59 32.17 -4.62 -20.80
C PRO A 59 32.59 -3.21 -20.35
N SER A 60 33.37 -2.53 -21.19
CA SER A 60 33.89 -1.17 -20.96
C SER A 60 32.84 -0.08 -21.20
N GLY A 61 31.59 -0.34 -20.87
CA GLY A 61 30.50 0.63 -20.94
C GLY A 61 29.72 0.58 -19.64
N THR A 62 29.56 1.73 -18.96
CA THR A 62 28.55 1.85 -17.89
C THR A 62 27.24 1.34 -18.45
N SER A 63 26.67 0.30 -17.83
CA SER A 63 25.38 -0.20 -18.26
C SER A 63 24.38 0.96 -18.23
N LYS A 64 23.49 1.06 -19.21
CA LYS A 64 22.33 1.97 -19.11
C LYS A 64 21.42 1.65 -17.91
N TYR A 65 21.69 0.52 -17.23
CA TYR A 65 21.06 0.10 -15.99
C TYR A 65 21.83 0.55 -14.73
N ASP A 66 23.09 0.99 -14.85
CA ASP A 66 23.93 1.48 -13.74
C ASP A 66 23.83 3.00 -13.54
N GLN A 67 23.12 3.70 -14.42
CA GLN A 67 22.88 5.14 -14.36
C GLN A 67 21.75 5.43 -13.37
N ILE A 68 21.90 5.07 -12.10
CA ILE A 68 21.18 5.77 -11.04
C ILE A 68 21.85 7.15 -11.00
N PRO A 69 21.13 8.27 -11.21
CA PRO A 69 21.73 9.57 -11.03
C PRO A 69 22.35 9.58 -9.64
N GLY A 70 23.68 9.75 -9.57
CA GLY A 70 24.43 9.75 -8.32
C GLY A 70 23.80 10.71 -7.31
N PRO A 71 24.17 10.64 -6.01
CA PRO A 71 23.37 11.18 -4.91
C PRO A 71 22.84 12.59 -5.23
N LEU A 72 21.55 12.66 -5.55
CA LEU A 72 20.87 13.90 -5.96
C LEU A 72 20.63 14.85 -4.77
N GLY A 73 21.06 14.48 -3.57
CA GLY A 73 20.77 15.19 -2.33
C GLY A 73 19.27 15.35 -2.14
N SER A 74 18.82 16.52 -1.70
CA SER A 74 17.39 16.81 -1.54
C SER A 74 16.58 16.81 -2.85
N GLN A 75 17.22 16.83 -4.03
CA GLN A 75 16.52 16.84 -5.31
C GLN A 75 15.89 15.48 -5.66
N SER A 76 16.34 14.37 -5.07
CA SER A 76 15.75 13.04 -5.29
C SER A 76 14.29 12.94 -4.84
N SER A 77 13.90 13.78 -3.87
CA SER A 77 12.55 13.83 -3.31
C SER A 77 11.57 14.71 -4.10
N LYS A 78 12.07 15.55 -5.03
CA LYS A 78 11.24 16.47 -5.80
C LYS A 78 10.54 15.78 -6.97
N LEU A 79 9.39 16.32 -7.36
CA LEU A 79 8.57 15.82 -8.47
C LEU A 79 8.45 16.85 -9.60
N ASP A 80 9.39 17.80 -9.66
CA ASP A 80 9.45 18.82 -10.71
C ASP A 80 9.43 18.18 -12.10
N GLY A 81 8.53 18.67 -12.96
CA GLY A 81 8.38 18.20 -14.34
C GLY A 81 7.66 16.85 -14.49
N LYS A 82 7.30 16.18 -13.39
CA LYS A 82 6.51 14.94 -13.42
C LYS A 82 5.04 15.22 -13.68
N VAL A 83 4.34 14.24 -14.25
CA VAL A 83 2.88 14.25 -14.40
C VAL A 83 2.29 13.11 -13.58
N ALA A 84 1.35 13.43 -12.70
CA ALA A 84 0.68 12.47 -11.84
C ALA A 84 -0.81 12.38 -12.16
N LEU A 85 -1.35 11.17 -12.13
CA LEU A 85 -2.78 10.90 -12.19
C LEU A 85 -3.24 10.30 -10.87
N VAL A 86 -4.31 10.86 -10.28
CA VAL A 86 -4.90 10.34 -9.04
C VAL A 86 -6.37 10.04 -9.26
N THR A 87 -6.79 8.78 -9.08
CA THR A 87 -8.20 8.40 -9.19
C THR A 87 -8.98 8.77 -7.92
N GLY A 88 -10.18 9.32 -8.09
CA GLY A 88 -11.01 9.75 -6.96
C GLY A 88 -10.40 10.90 -6.16
N ALA A 89 -9.78 11.86 -6.86
CA ALA A 89 -9.01 12.95 -6.28
C ALA A 89 -9.81 14.23 -5.95
N GLY A 90 -11.14 14.20 -6.12
CA GLY A 90 -11.98 15.36 -5.79
C GLY A 90 -12.13 15.60 -4.27
N ARG A 91 -11.91 14.57 -3.43
CA ARG A 91 -12.12 14.62 -1.97
C ARG A 91 -11.29 13.58 -1.22
N GLY A 92 -11.30 13.63 0.11
CA GLY A 92 -10.65 12.66 0.99
C GLY A 92 -9.15 12.50 0.73
N ILE A 93 -8.64 11.27 0.81
CA ILE A 93 -7.22 10.97 0.64
C ILE A 93 -6.71 11.38 -0.75
N GLY A 94 -7.47 11.10 -1.81
CA GLY A 94 -7.08 11.44 -3.18
C GLY A 94 -6.89 12.94 -3.41
N ARG A 95 -7.70 13.78 -2.74
CA ARG A 95 -7.53 15.24 -2.78
C ARG A 95 -6.19 15.67 -2.21
N ASP A 96 -5.83 15.19 -1.03
CA ASP A 96 -4.57 15.57 -0.40
C ASP A 96 -3.36 14.97 -1.12
N MET A 97 -3.50 13.77 -1.72
CA MET A 97 -2.49 13.25 -2.66
C MET A 97 -2.27 14.21 -3.81
N ALA A 98 -3.34 14.65 -4.49
CA ALA A 98 -3.23 15.57 -5.63
C ALA A 98 -2.59 16.91 -5.23
N LEU A 99 -3.00 17.48 -4.09
CA LEU A 99 -2.44 18.73 -3.58
C LEU A 99 -0.97 18.59 -3.21
N GLU A 100 -0.59 17.52 -2.52
CA GLU A 100 0.79 17.30 -2.08
C GLU A 100 1.73 16.97 -3.25
N LEU A 101 1.29 16.15 -4.21
CA LEU A 101 2.03 15.89 -5.45
C LEU A 101 2.31 17.20 -6.20
N ALA A 102 1.31 18.07 -6.31
CA ALA A 102 1.44 19.37 -6.95
C ALA A 102 2.38 20.33 -6.18
N ARG A 103 2.31 20.37 -4.85
CA ARG A 103 3.24 21.16 -4.02
C ARG A 103 4.70 20.74 -4.20
N ARG A 104 4.94 19.48 -4.57
CA ARG A 104 6.27 18.93 -4.85
C ARG A 104 6.70 19.07 -6.31
N GLY A 105 5.92 19.76 -7.14
CA GLY A 105 6.29 20.13 -8.51
C GLY A 105 5.64 19.30 -9.62
N ALA A 106 4.79 18.31 -9.28
CA ALA A 106 4.08 17.53 -10.29
C ALA A 106 2.91 18.31 -10.90
N ARG A 107 2.65 18.11 -12.19
CA ARG A 107 1.36 18.48 -12.81
C ARG A 107 0.36 17.36 -12.58
N VAL A 108 -0.90 17.67 -12.26
CA VAL A 108 -1.83 16.66 -11.73
C VAL A 108 -3.10 16.50 -12.55
N ILE A 109 -3.42 15.26 -12.90
CA ILE A 109 -4.72 14.84 -13.44
C ILE A 109 -5.59 14.41 -12.26
N VAL A 110 -6.62 15.20 -11.97
CA VAL A 110 -7.59 15.01 -10.90
C VAL A 110 -8.77 14.22 -11.46
N ASN A 111 -8.77 12.89 -11.28
CA ASN A 111 -9.92 12.09 -11.70
C ASN A 111 -11.05 12.12 -10.67
N TYR A 112 -12.28 12.12 -11.15
CA TYR A 112 -13.50 11.94 -10.34
C TYR A 112 -14.57 11.16 -11.11
N ALA A 113 -15.51 10.56 -10.39
CA ALA A 113 -16.68 9.91 -11.00
C ALA A 113 -17.95 10.76 -10.89
N THR A 114 -18.21 11.33 -9.70
CA THR A 114 -19.46 12.05 -9.40
C THR A 114 -19.25 13.46 -8.82
N SER A 115 -18.10 13.75 -8.22
CA SER A 115 -17.82 15.02 -7.52
C SER A 115 -17.14 16.07 -8.43
N ASP A 116 -17.85 16.56 -9.43
CA ASP A 116 -17.33 17.54 -10.40
C ASP A 116 -16.94 18.87 -9.75
N ILE A 117 -17.77 19.42 -8.87
CA ILE A 117 -17.50 20.69 -8.16
C ILE A 117 -16.22 20.53 -7.32
N SER A 118 -16.17 19.51 -6.47
CA SER A 118 -15.01 19.30 -5.59
C SER A 118 -13.72 19.01 -6.36
N ALA A 119 -13.81 18.30 -7.49
CA ALA A 119 -12.65 18.07 -8.37
C ALA A 119 -12.12 19.38 -8.99
N ASN A 120 -13.02 20.26 -9.44
CA ASN A 120 -12.64 21.58 -9.92
C ASN A 120 -12.04 22.44 -8.81
N ASP A 121 -12.56 22.38 -7.57
CA ASP A 121 -11.96 23.09 -6.44
C ASP A 121 -10.52 22.65 -6.18
N VAL A 122 -10.22 21.35 -6.30
CA VAL A 122 -8.84 20.84 -6.18
C VAL A 122 -7.95 21.40 -7.30
N VAL A 123 -8.45 21.44 -8.54
CA VAL A 123 -7.72 22.06 -9.66
C VAL A 123 -7.44 23.54 -9.39
N GLN A 124 -8.43 24.29 -8.92
CA GLN A 124 -8.25 25.71 -8.60
C GLN A 124 -7.28 25.92 -7.45
N ALA A 125 -7.35 25.08 -6.42
CA ALA A 125 -6.40 25.11 -5.31
C ALA A 125 -4.96 24.89 -5.79
N ILE A 126 -4.74 23.91 -6.67
CA ILE A 126 -3.42 23.63 -7.27
C ILE A 126 -2.90 24.83 -8.05
N LYS A 127 -3.73 25.42 -8.91
CA LYS A 127 -3.37 26.59 -9.71
C LYS A 127 -3.07 27.82 -8.84
N LYS A 128 -3.79 27.99 -7.73
CA LYS A 128 -3.61 29.13 -6.81
C LYS A 128 -2.21 29.18 -6.19
N PHE A 129 -1.55 28.04 -5.98
CA PHE A 129 -0.16 28.00 -5.50
C PHE A 129 0.88 27.77 -6.62
N GLY A 130 0.50 27.96 -7.89
CA GLY A 130 1.41 27.95 -9.03
C GLY A 130 1.62 26.59 -9.70
N GLY A 131 0.89 25.54 -9.29
CA GLY A 131 0.90 24.24 -9.99
C GLY A 131 -0.02 24.24 -11.22
N ASP A 132 0.04 23.17 -12.02
CA ASP A 132 -0.92 22.95 -13.11
C ASP A 132 -1.69 21.64 -12.89
N ALA A 133 -2.99 21.68 -13.19
CA ALA A 133 -3.88 20.55 -13.02
C ALA A 133 -5.07 20.59 -13.98
N VAL A 134 -5.65 19.42 -14.25
CA VAL A 134 -6.87 19.22 -15.02
C VAL A 134 -7.78 18.23 -14.30
N ALA A 135 -9.10 18.45 -14.35
CA ALA A 135 -10.07 17.48 -13.84
C ALA A 135 -10.61 16.63 -15.00
N ILE A 136 -10.64 15.30 -14.83
CA ILE A 136 -11.14 14.36 -15.86
C ILE A 136 -12.14 13.39 -15.24
N LYS A 137 -13.36 13.38 -15.78
CA LYS A 137 -14.43 12.50 -15.32
C LYS A 137 -14.26 11.09 -15.88
N ALA A 138 -14.12 10.10 -15.01
CA ALA A 138 -14.15 8.68 -15.39
C ALA A 138 -14.51 7.82 -14.18
N ASN A 139 -15.42 6.86 -14.39
CA ASN A 139 -15.74 5.82 -13.41
C ASN A 139 -14.79 4.63 -13.57
N VAL A 140 -14.04 4.31 -12.52
CA VAL A 140 -13.06 3.20 -12.52
C VAL A 140 -13.70 1.81 -12.55
N SER A 141 -15.01 1.67 -12.38
CA SER A 141 -15.68 0.38 -12.62
C SER A 141 -15.87 0.06 -14.11
N ASP A 142 -15.73 1.07 -14.98
CA ASP A 142 -15.87 0.96 -16.43
C ASP A 142 -14.50 1.07 -17.12
N VAL A 143 -14.03 -0.03 -17.70
CA VAL A 143 -12.70 -0.12 -18.32
C VAL A 143 -12.54 0.85 -19.48
N SER A 144 -13.60 1.09 -20.26
CA SER A 144 -13.54 2.04 -21.39
C SER A 144 -13.32 3.48 -20.92
N GLN A 145 -13.87 3.83 -19.75
CA GLN A 145 -13.65 5.13 -19.13
C GLN A 145 -12.25 5.26 -18.52
N ILE A 146 -11.66 4.16 -18.01
CA ILE A 146 -10.25 4.15 -17.60
C ILE A 146 -9.36 4.42 -18.83
N GLU A 147 -9.56 3.71 -19.93
CA GLU A 147 -8.79 3.91 -21.17
C GLU A 147 -8.89 5.36 -21.67
N LYS A 148 -10.10 5.93 -21.66
CA LYS A 148 -10.35 7.33 -21.98
C LYS A 148 -9.59 8.29 -21.03
N LEU A 149 -9.64 8.04 -19.72
CA LEU A 149 -8.96 8.86 -18.71
C LEU A 149 -7.45 8.94 -18.97
N PHE A 150 -6.81 7.82 -19.26
CA PHE A 150 -5.37 7.78 -19.56
C PHE A 150 -5.04 8.50 -20.88
N ARG A 151 -5.85 8.31 -21.92
CA ARG A 151 -5.69 9.00 -23.21
C ARG A 151 -5.77 10.52 -23.05
N GLU A 152 -6.86 11.03 -22.47
CA GLU A 152 -7.06 12.48 -22.27
C GLU A 152 -5.99 13.08 -21.34
N GLY A 153 -5.57 12.33 -20.32
CA GLY A 153 -4.49 12.72 -19.43
C GLY A 153 -3.15 12.92 -20.17
N LYS A 154 -2.78 11.97 -21.04
CA LYS A 154 -1.57 12.08 -21.87
C LYS A 154 -1.68 13.19 -22.91
N GLU A 155 -2.84 13.36 -23.54
CA GLU A 155 -3.08 14.47 -24.48
C GLU A 155 -2.87 15.83 -23.81
N ARG A 156 -3.31 15.99 -22.56
CA ARG A 156 -3.19 17.28 -21.84
C ARG A 156 -1.77 17.65 -21.45
N PHE A 157 -0.94 16.69 -21.04
CA PHE A 157 0.38 16.96 -20.44
C PHE A 157 1.58 16.37 -21.19
N GLY A 158 1.33 15.57 -22.24
CA GLY A 158 2.32 14.96 -23.12
C GLY A 158 3.05 13.73 -22.56
N ARG A 159 2.90 13.44 -21.27
CA ARG A 159 3.58 12.35 -20.56
C ARG A 159 2.78 11.92 -19.33
N LEU A 160 3.11 10.77 -18.76
CA LEU A 160 2.58 10.32 -17.47
C LEU A 160 3.66 9.58 -16.68
N ASP A 161 3.97 10.05 -15.48
CA ASP A 161 5.08 9.52 -14.67
C ASP A 161 4.60 8.78 -13.42
N ILE A 162 3.47 9.20 -12.85
CA ILE A 162 2.95 8.72 -11.58
C ILE A 162 1.47 8.40 -11.72
N VAL A 163 1.04 7.25 -11.23
CA VAL A 163 -0.37 6.87 -11.11
C VAL A 163 -0.66 6.45 -9.69
N CYS A 164 -1.64 7.10 -9.06
CA CYS A 164 -2.19 6.76 -7.76
C CYS A 164 -3.61 6.22 -7.93
N SER A 165 -3.77 4.91 -7.82
CA SER A 165 -5.07 4.24 -7.88
C SER A 165 -5.73 4.29 -6.50
N ASN A 166 -6.48 5.37 -6.23
CA ASN A 166 -7.03 5.68 -4.91
C ASN A 166 -8.54 5.42 -4.79
N SER A 167 -9.32 5.55 -5.87
CA SER A 167 -10.76 5.35 -5.86
C SER A 167 -11.19 4.06 -5.13
N GLY A 168 -12.15 4.18 -4.22
CA GLY A 168 -12.66 3.04 -3.48
C GLY A 168 -13.96 3.33 -2.73
N VAL A 169 -14.68 2.27 -2.40
CA VAL A 169 -15.91 2.28 -1.60
C VAL A 169 -15.76 1.32 -0.43
N VAL A 170 -16.43 1.62 0.68
CA VAL A 170 -16.47 0.76 1.87
C VAL A 170 -17.80 0.02 1.94
N SER A 171 -17.82 -1.09 2.67
CA SER A 171 -19.00 -1.92 2.89
C SER A 171 -18.91 -2.62 4.25
N PHE A 172 -20.05 -2.70 4.94
CA PHE A 172 -20.25 -3.50 6.13
C PHE A 172 -21.50 -4.35 5.95
N GLY A 173 -21.42 -5.61 6.38
CA GLY A 173 -22.48 -6.60 6.29
C GLY A 173 -22.01 -7.95 6.80
N HIS A 174 -22.83 -8.62 7.60
CA HIS A 174 -22.53 -9.99 8.00
C HIS A 174 -22.55 -10.88 6.75
N VAL A 175 -21.61 -11.82 6.62
CA VAL A 175 -21.42 -12.62 5.39
C VAL A 175 -22.71 -13.31 4.90
N LYS A 176 -23.56 -13.75 5.83
CA LYS A 176 -24.87 -14.37 5.54
C LYS A 176 -25.89 -13.45 4.83
N ASP A 177 -25.69 -12.13 4.93
CA ASP A 177 -26.62 -11.10 4.43
C ASP A 177 -26.05 -10.36 3.20
N VAL A 178 -24.81 -10.67 2.78
CA VAL A 178 -24.17 -10.05 1.62
C VAL A 178 -24.84 -10.54 0.34
N THR A 179 -25.35 -9.62 -0.47
CA THR A 179 -25.91 -9.94 -1.79
C THR A 179 -24.82 -9.95 -2.87
N PRO A 180 -25.03 -10.66 -4.00
CA PRO A 180 -24.13 -10.59 -5.14
C PRO A 180 -23.89 -9.18 -5.65
N GLU A 181 -24.92 -8.33 -5.66
CA GLU A 181 -24.84 -6.95 -6.14
C GLU A 181 -23.92 -6.09 -5.27
N GLU A 182 -23.97 -6.27 -3.94
CA GLU A 182 -23.08 -5.57 -3.03
C GLU A 182 -21.63 -6.05 -3.15
N TYR A 183 -21.43 -7.37 -3.28
CA TYR A 183 -20.12 -7.94 -3.57
C TYR A 183 -19.53 -7.34 -4.85
N ASP A 184 -20.30 -7.37 -5.94
CA ASP A 184 -19.89 -6.86 -7.25
C ASP A 184 -19.65 -5.36 -7.22
N ARG A 185 -20.47 -4.57 -6.52
CA ARG A 185 -20.26 -3.13 -6.36
C ARG A 185 -18.89 -2.83 -5.76
N VAL A 186 -18.54 -3.53 -4.68
CA VAL A 186 -17.25 -3.34 -3.99
C VAL A 186 -16.09 -3.84 -4.86
N PHE A 187 -16.16 -5.07 -5.36
CA PHE A 187 -15.07 -5.67 -6.13
C PHE A 187 -14.85 -5.00 -7.50
N ASN A 188 -15.91 -4.55 -8.17
CA ASN A 188 -15.77 -3.87 -9.46
C ASN A 188 -15.01 -2.54 -9.35
N ILE A 189 -15.13 -1.84 -8.21
CA ILE A 189 -14.41 -0.59 -7.97
C ILE A 189 -13.05 -0.87 -7.32
N ASN A 190 -13.04 -1.52 -6.16
CA ASN A 190 -11.87 -1.63 -5.30
C ASN A 190 -10.80 -2.55 -5.87
N THR A 191 -11.20 -3.61 -6.58
CA THR A 191 -10.30 -4.68 -7.03
C THR A 191 -10.14 -4.64 -8.54
N ARG A 192 -11.22 -4.87 -9.28
CA ARG A 192 -11.23 -4.91 -10.74
C ARG A 192 -10.86 -3.55 -11.33
N GLY A 193 -11.43 -2.48 -10.80
CA GLY A 193 -11.10 -1.11 -11.22
C GLY A 193 -9.63 -0.79 -11.01
N GLN A 194 -9.08 -1.06 -9.83
CA GLN A 194 -7.65 -0.86 -9.56
C GLN A 194 -6.74 -1.72 -10.45
N PHE A 195 -7.14 -2.96 -10.76
CA PHE A 195 -6.42 -3.82 -11.69
C PHE A 195 -6.32 -3.22 -13.09
N PHE A 196 -7.44 -2.70 -13.63
CA PHE A 196 -7.43 -2.10 -14.97
C PHE A 196 -6.81 -0.69 -14.99
N VAL A 197 -6.88 0.07 -13.89
CA VAL A 197 -6.06 1.27 -13.74
C VAL A 197 -4.57 0.91 -13.80
N ALA A 198 -4.13 -0.16 -13.13
CA ALA A 198 -2.76 -0.63 -13.20
C ALA A 198 -2.38 -1.06 -14.63
N ARG A 199 -3.24 -1.82 -15.32
CA ARG A 199 -3.02 -2.22 -16.72
C ARG A 199 -2.81 -1.01 -17.63
N GLU A 200 -3.66 0.00 -17.52
CA GLU A 200 -3.50 1.22 -18.32
C GLU A 200 -2.30 2.06 -17.87
N ALA A 201 -1.95 2.04 -16.58
CA ALA A 201 -0.71 2.64 -16.10
C ALA A 201 0.52 2.00 -16.74
N TYR A 202 0.61 0.66 -16.80
CA TYR A 202 1.71 -0.03 -17.48
C TYR A 202 1.87 0.44 -18.92
N LYS A 203 0.77 0.52 -19.68
CA LYS A 203 0.80 0.93 -21.09
C LYS A 203 1.25 2.39 -21.26
N ASN A 204 0.85 3.28 -20.34
CA ASN A 204 0.92 4.71 -20.55
C ASN A 204 2.05 5.43 -19.81
N LEU A 205 2.52 4.86 -18.69
CA LEU A 205 3.61 5.41 -17.88
C LEU A 205 4.92 5.47 -18.68
N GLU A 206 5.70 6.51 -18.41
CA GLU A 206 7.08 6.62 -18.86
C GLU A 206 7.94 5.50 -18.26
N VAL A 207 9.05 5.17 -18.92
CA VAL A 207 10.07 4.28 -18.35
C VAL A 207 10.60 4.90 -17.05
N GLY A 208 10.67 4.12 -15.98
CA GLY A 208 10.98 4.66 -14.65
C GLY A 208 9.78 5.31 -13.96
N GLY A 209 8.55 5.06 -14.41
CA GLY A 209 7.34 5.55 -13.78
C GLY A 209 7.05 4.94 -12.40
N ARG A 210 5.92 5.33 -11.81
CA ARG A 210 5.50 4.93 -10.46
C ARG A 210 4.01 4.59 -10.44
N LEU A 211 3.66 3.40 -9.97
CA LEU A 211 2.29 2.99 -9.69
C LEU A 211 2.12 2.77 -8.19
N ILE A 212 1.17 3.48 -7.58
CA ILE A 212 0.80 3.34 -6.18
C ILE A 212 -0.68 2.95 -6.10
N LEU A 213 -0.95 1.76 -5.60
CA LEU A 213 -2.29 1.25 -5.36
C LEU A 213 -2.77 1.56 -3.94
N MET A 214 -4.08 1.55 -3.74
CA MET A 214 -4.70 1.80 -2.44
C MET A 214 -5.17 0.50 -1.79
N GLY A 215 -4.43 0.04 -0.79
CA GLY A 215 -4.80 -1.03 0.13
C GLY A 215 -5.65 -0.50 1.29
N SER A 216 -5.53 -1.17 2.43
CA SER A 216 -6.14 -0.81 3.73
C SER A 216 -5.53 -1.70 4.79
N ILE A 217 -5.41 -1.24 6.05
CA ILE A 217 -5.08 -2.10 7.19
C ILE A 217 -6.01 -3.33 7.27
N THR A 218 -7.27 -3.19 6.81
CA THR A 218 -8.26 -4.26 6.79
C THR A 218 -7.94 -5.40 5.82
N GLY A 219 -6.97 -5.22 4.91
CA GLY A 219 -6.43 -6.31 4.09
C GLY A 219 -5.73 -7.40 4.92
N GLN A 220 -5.26 -7.05 6.12
CA GLN A 220 -4.54 -7.94 7.05
C GLN A 220 -5.21 -8.01 8.44
N ALA A 221 -6.11 -7.08 8.77
CA ALA A 221 -6.79 -7.02 10.05
C ALA A 221 -7.54 -8.33 10.35
N LYS A 222 -7.53 -8.73 11.63
CA LYS A 222 -8.18 -9.96 12.10
C LYS A 222 -9.45 -9.69 12.92
N GLY A 223 -9.68 -8.45 13.34
CA GLY A 223 -10.65 -8.12 14.37
C GLY A 223 -11.94 -7.43 13.92
N VAL A 224 -12.10 -7.05 12.64
CA VAL A 224 -13.26 -6.25 12.21
C VAL A 224 -14.44 -7.15 11.78
N PRO A 225 -15.53 -7.24 12.57
CA PRO A 225 -16.68 -8.07 12.22
C PRO A 225 -17.45 -7.48 11.03
N LYS A 226 -18.22 -8.32 10.33
CA LYS A 226 -19.11 -7.88 9.24
C LYS A 226 -18.38 -7.12 8.11
N HIS A 227 -17.11 -7.43 7.83
CA HIS A 227 -16.29 -6.63 6.92
C HIS A 227 -15.61 -7.43 5.79
N ALA A 228 -15.97 -8.70 5.64
CA ALA A 228 -15.28 -9.64 4.74
C ALA A 228 -15.16 -9.15 3.29
N VAL A 229 -16.22 -8.56 2.72
CA VAL A 229 -16.22 -8.09 1.31
C VAL A 229 -15.18 -7.00 1.09
N TYR A 230 -15.18 -5.97 1.94
CA TYR A 230 -14.23 -4.86 1.82
C TYR A 230 -12.80 -5.32 2.14
N SER A 231 -12.59 -6.05 3.23
CA SER A 231 -11.28 -6.60 3.61
C SER A 231 -10.70 -7.45 2.50
N ALA A 232 -11.48 -8.36 1.91
CA ALA A 232 -11.04 -9.19 0.78
C ALA A 232 -10.69 -8.35 -0.46
N SER A 233 -11.49 -7.32 -0.76
CA SER A 233 -11.21 -6.40 -1.89
C SER A 233 -9.87 -5.68 -1.75
N LYS A 234 -9.45 -5.37 -0.51
CA LYS A 234 -8.17 -4.72 -0.22
C LYS A 234 -7.01 -5.70 -0.04
N GLY A 235 -7.26 -6.90 0.51
CA GLY A 235 -6.27 -7.97 0.57
C GLY A 235 -5.80 -8.43 -0.82
N ALA A 236 -6.69 -8.43 -1.81
CA ALA A 236 -6.33 -8.72 -3.21
C ALA A 236 -5.27 -7.75 -3.78
N ILE A 237 -5.33 -6.47 -3.38
CA ILE A 237 -4.41 -5.43 -3.85
C ILE A 237 -2.98 -5.72 -3.45
N GLU A 238 -2.77 -6.29 -2.27
CA GLU A 238 -1.43 -6.65 -1.80
C GLU A 238 -0.75 -7.69 -2.70
N THR A 239 -1.53 -8.66 -3.18
CA THR A 239 -1.03 -9.66 -4.13
C THR A 239 -0.81 -9.05 -5.51
N PHE A 240 -1.71 -8.18 -5.98
CA PHE A 240 -1.51 -7.45 -7.23
C PHE A 240 -0.20 -6.68 -7.21
N VAL A 241 0.11 -5.95 -6.13
CA VAL A 241 1.36 -5.21 -5.98
C VAL A 241 2.59 -6.11 -6.19
N ARG A 242 2.64 -7.26 -5.50
CA ARG A 242 3.79 -8.16 -5.58
C ARG A 242 3.99 -8.75 -6.98
N CYS A 243 2.90 -9.17 -7.63
CA CYS A 243 2.97 -9.76 -8.97
C CYS A 243 3.24 -8.70 -10.04
N MET A 244 2.50 -7.59 -10.02
CA MET A 244 2.65 -6.51 -11.01
C MET A 244 4.01 -5.84 -10.93
N ALA A 245 4.65 -5.76 -9.75
CA ALA A 245 6.02 -5.25 -9.64
C ALA A 245 7.05 -6.04 -10.48
N ILE A 246 6.80 -7.34 -10.71
CA ILE A 246 7.64 -8.18 -11.57
C ILE A 246 7.38 -7.81 -13.04
N ASP A 247 6.11 -7.80 -13.45
CA ASP A 247 5.71 -7.51 -14.84
C ASP A 247 6.14 -6.10 -15.28
N PHE A 248 6.01 -5.11 -14.39
CA PHE A 248 6.32 -3.71 -14.67
C PHE A 248 7.83 -3.39 -14.62
N GLY A 249 8.65 -4.35 -14.15
CA GLY A 249 10.09 -4.21 -14.02
C GLY A 249 10.79 -4.03 -15.38
N ASP A 250 10.22 -4.55 -16.46
CA ASP A 250 10.75 -4.39 -17.82
C ASP A 250 10.79 -2.92 -18.30
N LYS A 251 9.87 -2.10 -17.80
CA LYS A 251 9.77 -0.65 -17.99
C LYS A 251 10.38 0.14 -16.82
N LYS A 252 11.05 -0.54 -15.88
CA LYS A 252 11.59 0.07 -14.65
C LYS A 252 10.52 0.80 -13.82
N ILE A 253 9.25 0.41 -13.94
CA ILE A 253 8.17 1.03 -13.17
C ILE A 253 8.08 0.32 -11.82
N THR A 254 8.08 1.07 -10.72
CA THR A 254 7.83 0.49 -9.40
C THR A 254 6.33 0.39 -9.16
N VAL A 255 5.88 -0.73 -8.57
CA VAL A 255 4.50 -0.93 -8.14
C VAL A 255 4.47 -1.16 -6.64
N ASN A 256 3.75 -0.32 -5.90
CA ASN A 256 3.58 -0.42 -4.45
C ASN A 256 2.13 -0.17 -4.06
N ALA A 257 1.79 -0.44 -2.81
CA ALA A 257 0.56 0.06 -2.20
C ALA A 257 0.84 0.76 -0.88
N VAL A 258 -0.02 1.72 -0.57
CA VAL A 258 -0.21 2.21 0.81
C VAL A 258 -1.43 1.51 1.41
N ALA A 259 -1.35 1.14 2.68
CA ALA A 259 -2.42 0.52 3.45
C ALA A 259 -2.76 1.42 4.66
N PRO A 260 -3.67 2.39 4.47
CA PRO A 260 -4.06 3.31 5.54
C PRO A 260 -4.78 2.62 6.70
N GLY A 261 -4.66 3.20 7.90
CA GLY A 261 -5.57 2.98 9.02
C GLY A 261 -6.84 3.84 8.94
N GLY A 262 -7.39 4.22 10.10
CA GLY A 262 -8.49 5.18 10.18
C GLY A 262 -8.06 6.61 9.81
N ILE A 263 -8.49 7.11 8.65
CA ILE A 263 -8.14 8.44 8.14
C ILE A 263 -9.36 9.35 8.05
N LYS A 264 -9.34 10.50 8.73
CA LYS A 264 -10.44 11.50 8.74
C LYS A 264 -10.83 11.97 7.34
N THR A 265 -11.94 11.43 6.85
CA THR A 265 -12.54 11.66 5.52
C THR A 265 -14.03 11.41 5.61
N ASP A 266 -14.79 11.70 4.56
CA ASP A 266 -16.22 11.33 4.50
C ASP A 266 -16.45 9.83 4.72
N MET A 267 -15.55 8.98 4.20
CA MET A 267 -15.63 7.53 4.41
C MET A 267 -15.47 7.18 5.89
N TYR A 268 -14.50 7.79 6.56
CA TYR A 268 -14.33 7.62 8.01
C TYR A 268 -15.56 8.09 8.79
N HIS A 269 -16.07 9.29 8.52
CA HIS A 269 -17.26 9.79 9.23
C HIS A 269 -18.50 8.92 8.99
N ALA A 270 -18.62 8.30 7.81
CA ALA A 270 -19.73 7.43 7.47
C ALA A 270 -19.71 6.09 8.21
N VAL A 271 -18.54 5.49 8.44
CA VAL A 271 -18.47 4.10 8.95
C VAL A 271 -17.54 3.87 10.13
N CYS A 272 -16.85 4.88 10.67
CA CYS A 272 -15.90 4.67 11.77
C CYS A 272 -16.55 4.03 13.00
N ARG A 273 -17.84 4.33 13.25
CA ARG A 273 -18.64 3.71 14.32
C ARG A 273 -18.72 2.19 14.20
N GLU A 274 -18.72 1.64 12.99
CA GLU A 274 -18.78 0.18 12.75
C GLU A 274 -17.50 -0.55 13.17
N TYR A 275 -16.38 0.17 13.33
CA TYR A 275 -15.11 -0.38 13.82
C TYR A 275 -14.98 -0.29 15.35
N ILE A 276 -15.94 0.34 16.03
CA ILE A 276 -15.88 0.61 17.47
C ILE A 276 -16.97 -0.23 18.15
N PRO A 277 -16.63 -1.05 19.15
CA PRO A 277 -17.64 -1.70 19.99
C PRO A 277 -18.58 -0.65 20.60
N ASP A 278 -19.89 -0.84 20.43
CA ASP A 278 -20.92 0.14 20.86
C ASP A 278 -20.75 1.55 20.24
N GLY A 279 -20.10 1.66 19.07
CA GLY A 279 -19.81 2.93 18.40
C GLY A 279 -21.05 3.72 17.96
N ASP A 280 -22.21 3.07 17.86
CA ASP A 280 -23.50 3.71 17.62
C ASP A 280 -23.93 4.66 18.75
N LYS A 281 -23.36 4.49 19.95
CA LYS A 281 -23.62 5.34 21.12
C LYS A 281 -22.69 6.55 21.21
N LEU A 282 -21.72 6.68 20.30
CA LEU A 282 -20.73 7.77 20.30
C LEU A 282 -21.13 8.88 19.33
N ASP A 283 -20.96 10.13 19.78
CA ASP A 283 -20.94 11.30 18.91
C ASP A 283 -19.64 11.36 18.08
N ASN A 284 -19.46 12.40 17.26
CA ASN A 284 -18.31 12.45 16.36
C ASN A 284 -16.99 12.63 17.12
N GLU A 285 -17.03 13.40 18.21
CA GLU A 285 -15.91 13.65 19.09
C GLU A 285 -15.48 12.38 19.82
N GLY A 286 -16.43 11.59 20.35
CA GLY A 286 -16.14 10.31 21.00
C GLY A 286 -15.61 9.26 20.02
N VAL A 287 -16.11 9.25 18.77
CA VAL A 287 -15.55 8.40 17.70
C VAL A 287 -14.09 8.78 17.40
N ASP A 288 -13.80 10.08 17.31
CA ASP A 288 -12.45 10.56 17.06
C ASP A 288 -11.49 10.24 18.22
N GLU A 289 -11.94 10.40 19.46
CA GLU A 289 -11.16 10.07 20.66
C GLU A 289 -10.84 8.56 20.73
N TYR A 290 -11.84 7.72 20.48
CA TYR A 290 -11.63 6.27 20.46
C TYR A 290 -10.68 5.86 19.33
N ALA A 291 -10.91 6.38 18.11
CA ALA A 291 -10.07 6.07 16.95
C ALA A 291 -8.63 6.57 17.12
N ALA A 292 -8.41 7.71 17.80
CA ALA A 292 -7.08 8.18 18.16
C ALA A 292 -6.34 7.19 19.07
N GLY A 293 -7.07 6.44 19.90
CA GLY A 293 -6.55 5.36 20.73
C GLY A 293 -6.05 4.12 19.97
N TRP A 294 -6.39 3.96 18.68
CA TRP A 294 -5.81 2.89 17.86
C TRP A 294 -4.31 3.09 17.61
N SER A 295 -3.84 4.34 17.59
CA SER A 295 -2.43 4.64 17.40
C SER A 295 -1.77 4.94 18.75
N PRO A 296 -0.57 4.39 19.03
CA PRO A 296 0.25 4.83 20.17
C PRO A 296 0.68 6.31 20.12
N LEU A 297 0.42 7.01 19.00
CA LEU A 297 0.66 8.45 18.87
C LEU A 297 -0.53 9.31 19.30
N HIS A 298 -1.64 8.69 19.73
CA HIS A 298 -2.83 9.35 20.29
C HIS A 298 -3.42 10.47 19.41
N ARG A 299 -3.49 10.21 18.10
CA ARG A 299 -4.20 11.08 17.15
C ARG A 299 -4.83 10.27 16.04
N VAL A 300 -5.90 10.81 15.45
CA VAL A 300 -6.48 10.23 14.23
C VAL A 300 -5.55 10.53 13.04
N GLY A 301 -5.47 9.59 12.10
CA GLY A 301 -4.77 9.78 10.84
C GLY A 301 -5.47 10.83 9.97
N LEU A 302 -4.68 11.58 9.21
CA LEU A 302 -5.16 12.63 8.31
C LEU A 302 -4.80 12.29 6.85
N PRO A 303 -5.57 12.77 5.86
CA PRO A 303 -5.27 12.54 4.44
C PRO A 303 -3.82 12.88 4.04
N ILE A 304 -3.26 13.95 4.61
CA ILE A 304 -1.87 14.37 4.40
C ILE A 304 -0.82 13.33 4.85
N ASP A 305 -1.12 12.49 5.85
CA ASP A 305 -0.22 11.44 6.30
C ASP A 305 0.03 10.42 5.18
N ILE A 306 -1.04 10.06 4.45
CA ILE A 306 -0.95 9.14 3.31
C ILE A 306 -0.30 9.84 2.12
N ALA A 307 -0.69 11.08 1.84
CA ALA A 307 -0.16 11.85 0.71
C ALA A 307 1.37 12.02 0.76
N ARG A 308 1.93 12.21 1.96
CA ARG A 308 3.39 12.30 2.18
C ARG A 308 4.11 11.00 1.83
N VAL A 309 3.57 9.85 2.23
CA VAL A 309 4.14 8.52 1.91
C VAL A 309 4.01 8.23 0.41
N VAL A 310 2.88 8.58 -0.21
CA VAL A 310 2.69 8.45 -1.66
C VAL A 310 3.74 9.25 -2.42
N CYS A 311 3.99 10.50 -2.02
CA CYS A 311 5.00 11.33 -2.68
C CYS A 311 6.42 10.78 -2.51
N PHE A 312 6.74 10.20 -1.35
CA PHE A 312 8.00 9.49 -1.15
C PHE A 312 8.14 8.29 -2.11
N LEU A 313 7.13 7.42 -2.18
CA LEU A 313 7.10 6.29 -3.12
C LEU A 313 7.16 6.73 -4.59
N ALA A 314 6.58 7.89 -4.91
CA ALA A 314 6.58 8.46 -6.25
C ALA A 314 7.91 9.13 -6.66
N SER A 315 8.81 9.38 -5.70
CA SER A 315 10.07 10.07 -5.94
C SER A 315 11.20 9.11 -6.34
N GLN A 316 12.41 9.65 -6.53
CA GLN A 316 13.60 8.81 -6.73
C GLN A 316 13.98 8.09 -5.43
N ASP A 317 13.72 8.67 -4.25
CA ASP A 317 14.03 8.05 -2.95
C ASP A 317 13.27 6.73 -2.74
N GLY A 318 12.10 6.59 -3.36
CA GLY A 318 11.27 5.39 -3.29
C GLY A 318 11.66 4.29 -4.27
N GLU A 319 12.64 4.50 -5.17
CA GLU A 319 12.89 3.60 -6.31
C GLU A 319 13.19 2.15 -5.90
N TRP A 320 13.93 1.96 -4.81
CA TRP A 320 14.27 0.61 -4.33
C TRP A 320 13.19 -0.05 -3.47
N ILE A 321 12.09 0.67 -3.22
CA ILE A 321 10.88 0.11 -2.64
C ILE A 321 9.98 -0.29 -3.81
N ASN A 322 10.00 -1.57 -4.15
CA ASN A 322 9.17 -2.11 -5.24
C ASN A 322 8.50 -3.43 -4.82
N GLY A 323 7.23 -3.60 -5.16
CA GLY A 323 6.42 -4.77 -4.79
C GLY A 323 6.10 -4.80 -3.30
N LYS A 324 5.94 -3.64 -2.64
CA LYS A 324 5.72 -3.53 -1.19
C LYS A 324 4.39 -2.89 -0.85
N VAL A 325 3.82 -3.33 0.28
CA VAL A 325 2.64 -2.75 0.91
C VAL A 325 3.13 -2.04 2.16
N LEU A 326 2.90 -0.73 2.25
CA LEU A 326 3.33 0.10 3.37
C LEU A 326 2.11 0.41 4.25
N GLY A 327 2.09 -0.12 5.47
CA GLY A 327 1.12 0.27 6.48
C GLY A 327 1.32 1.72 6.90
N VAL A 328 0.24 2.52 6.86
CA VAL A 328 0.26 3.94 7.25
C VAL A 328 -0.92 4.20 8.19
N ASP A 329 -0.79 3.71 9.41
CA ASP A 329 -1.84 3.64 10.42
C ASP A 329 -1.39 4.18 11.79
N GLY A 330 -0.18 4.73 11.87
CA GLY A 330 0.37 5.24 13.13
C GLY A 330 0.74 4.15 14.13
N GLY A 331 0.94 2.89 13.70
CA GLY A 331 1.26 1.76 14.56
C GLY A 331 0.03 1.07 15.14
N ALA A 332 -1.09 1.08 14.39
CA ALA A 332 -2.36 0.58 14.90
C ALA A 332 -2.45 -0.95 14.92
N CYS A 333 -3.35 -1.46 15.77
CA CYS A 333 -3.78 -2.85 15.78
C CYS A 333 -5.31 -2.89 15.66
N MET A 334 -5.84 -3.60 14.64
CA MET A 334 -7.28 -3.68 14.31
C MET A 334 -7.73 -5.11 13.99
#